data_AF-A0A1H8AXE6-F1
#
_entry.id   AF-A0A1H8AXE6-F1
#
_cell.length_a   1.000
_cell.length_b   1.000
_cell.length_c   1.000
_cell.angle_alpha   90.00
_cell.angle_beta   90.00
_cell.angle_gamma   90.00
#
_symmetry.space_group_name_H-M   'P 1'
#
loop_
_entity.id
_entity.type
_entity.pdbx_description
1 polymer ?
#
loop_
_entity_poly.entity_id
_entity_poly.type
_entity_poly.pdbx_seq_one_letter_code
_entity_poly.pdbx_strand_id
1 'polypeptide(L)' 'MKLGLTEEEKDYVKISYISNHFEVNFGKNRTKSREYNTVEEMMEEFQENKIERADFDDKAHLMFNLAFGK' A
#
# COMPACT_ATOMS: atom_id res chain seq x y z
N MET A 1 2.37 8.66 10.50
CA MET A 1 3.33 9.77 10.17
C MET A 1 3.05 10.13 8.73
N LYS A 2 2.34 11.24 8.47
CA LYS A 2 1.69 11.46 7.16
C LYS A 2 2.69 11.54 6.00
N LEU A 3 2.55 10.68 4.99
CA LEU A 3 3.39 10.66 3.79
C LEU A 3 3.32 11.96 2.98
N GLY A 4 2.28 12.78 3.16
CA GLY A 4 2.15 14.04 2.42
C GLY A 4 2.00 13.82 0.91
N LEU A 5 1.28 12.75 0.52
CA LEU A 5 1.02 12.41 -0.87
C LEU A 5 0.17 13.48 -1.55
N THR A 6 0.53 13.82 -2.79
CA THR A 6 -0.30 14.62 -3.69
C THR A 6 -1.53 13.81 -4.15
N GLU A 7 -2.54 14.47 -4.71
CA GLU A 7 -3.72 13.75 -5.24
C GLU A 7 -3.35 12.79 -6.38
N GLU A 8 -2.42 13.18 -7.25
CA GLU A 8 -1.93 12.33 -8.35
C GLU A 8 -1.23 11.06 -7.84
N GLU A 9 -0.48 11.17 -6.74
CA GLU A 9 0.19 10.03 -6.12
C GLU A 9 -0.80 9.04 -5.47
N LYS A 10 -1.96 9.54 -5.00
CA LYS A 10 -3.02 8.72 -4.42
C LYS A 10 -3.90 8.05 -5.47
N ASP A 11 -4.01 8.65 -6.66
CA ASP A 11 -4.83 8.13 -7.75
C ASP A 11 -4.29 6.80 -8.30
N TYR A 12 -3.00 6.54 -8.12
CA TYR A 12 -2.37 5.27 -8.47
C TYR A 12 -1.52 4.75 -7.34
N VAL A 13 -2.04 3.77 -6.60
CA VAL A 13 -1.32 3.05 -5.55
C VAL A 13 -1.19 1.60 -5.96
N LYS A 14 0.03 1.07 -5.98
CA LYS A 14 0.30 -0.33 -6.30
C LYS A 14 0.98 -1.02 -5.13
N ILE A 15 0.44 -2.18 -4.74
CA ILE A 15 0.90 -2.98 -3.62
C ILE A 15 1.50 -4.28 -4.15
N SER A 16 2.75 -4.52 -3.81
CA SER A 16 3.49 -5.74 -4.10
C SER A 16 3.92 -6.40 -2.79
N TYR A 17 4.13 -7.72 -2.80
CA TYR A 17 4.62 -8.45 -1.62
C TYR A 17 5.96 -9.10 -1.93
N ILE A 18 7.03 -8.48 -1.44
CA ILE A 18 8.40 -8.80 -1.79
C ILE A 18 9.08 -9.40 -0.56
N SER A 19 9.71 -10.56 -0.76
CA SER A 19 10.28 -11.36 0.31
C SER A 19 9.23 -11.65 1.39
N ASN A 20 9.16 -10.84 2.46
CA ASN A 20 8.27 -11.00 3.61
C ASN A 20 7.54 -9.70 4.04
N HIS A 21 7.53 -8.65 3.22
CA HIS A 21 6.87 -7.37 3.53
C HIS A 21 6.04 -6.86 2.33
N PHE A 22 5.13 -5.93 2.61
CA PHE A 22 4.40 -5.21 1.56
C PHE A 22 5.21 -4.00 1.12
N GLU A 23 5.43 -3.88 -0.18
CA GLU A 23 5.96 -2.67 -0.82
C GLU A 23 4.81 -1.95 -1.51
N VAL A 24 4.59 -0.68 -1.16
CA VAL A 24 3.57 0.17 -1.74
C VAL A 24 4.23 1.27 -2.54
N ASN A 25 3.88 1.37 -3.82
CA ASN A 25 4.32 2.40 -4.74
C ASN A 25 3.18 3.37 -5.01
N PHE A 26 3.46 4.68 -4.93
CA PHE A 26 2.50 5.76 -5.14
C PHE A 26 2.81 6.51 -6.44
N GLY A 27 1.75 6.93 -7.13
CA GLY A 27 1.79 7.59 -8.43
C GLY A 27 2.13 6.64 -9.59
N LYS A 28 1.65 6.97 -10.79
CA LYS A 28 1.86 6.16 -12.01
C LYS A 28 3.34 5.91 -12.32
N ASN A 29 4.19 6.89 -12.00
CA ASN A 29 5.63 6.81 -12.21
C ASN A 29 6.39 6.21 -11.02
N ARG A 30 5.69 5.73 -9.98
CA ARG A 30 6.28 5.20 -8.74
C ARG A 30 7.26 6.19 -8.10
N THR A 31 6.86 7.45 -8.03
CA THR A 31 7.70 8.55 -7.50
C THR A 31 8.00 8.39 -6.03
N LYS A 32 7.20 7.61 -5.32
CA LYS A 32 7.36 7.33 -3.89
C LYS A 32 7.05 5.87 -3.59
N SER A 33 7.84 5.26 -2.72
CA SER A 33 7.59 3.92 -2.20
C SER A 33 7.62 3.89 -0.67
N ARG A 34 6.95 2.89 -0.11
CA ARG A 34 6.91 2.64 1.33
C ARG A 34 6.83 1.14 1.58
N GLU A 35 7.56 0.67 2.58
CA GLU A 35 7.54 -0.72 3.00
C GLU A 35 6.77 -0.87 4.31
N TYR A 36 6.00 -1.96 4.43
CA TYR A 36 5.20 -2.29 5.60
C TYR A 36 5.42 -3.75 6.00
N ASN A 37 5.70 -3.96 7.29
CA ASN A 37 5.87 -5.31 7.83
C ASN A 37 4.51 -5.95 8.14
N THR A 38 3.49 -5.14 8.41
CA THR A 38 2.15 -5.60 8.76
C THR A 38 1.08 -4.91 7.91
N VAL A 39 -0.07 -5.59 7.75
CA VAL A 39 -1.23 -4.99 7.09
C VAL A 39 -1.84 -3.86 7.94
N GLU A 40 -1.77 -3.95 9.27
CA GLU A 40 -2.31 -2.93 10.16
C GLU A 40 -1.61 -1.58 9.98
N GLU A 41 -0.26 -1.57 10.00
CA GLU A 41 0.53 -0.37 9.74
C GLU A 41 0.21 0.24 8.36
N MET A 42 0.04 -0.61 7.34
CA MET A 42 -0.31 -0.17 6.00
C MET A 42 -1.70 0.48 5.96
N MET A 43 -2.69 -0.14 6.59
CA MET A 43 -4.06 0.35 6.57
C MET A 43 -4.25 1.64 7.41
N GLU A 44 -3.57 1.75 8.55
CA GLU A 44 -3.55 2.99 9.34
C GLU A 44 -3.02 4.16 8.50
N GLU A 45 -1.89 3.97 7.81
CA GLU A 45 -1.32 5.02 6.97
C GLU A 45 -2.17 5.33 5.73
N PHE A 46 -2.87 4.33 5.17
CA PHE A 46 -3.82 4.56 4.08
C PHE A 46 -5.00 5.42 4.53
N GLN A 47 -5.53 5.18 5.73
CA GLN A 47 -6.59 6.00 6.32
C GLN A 47 -6.10 7.43 6.58
N GLU A 48 -4.91 7.62 7.16
CA GLU A 48 -4.32 8.94 7.40
C GLU A 48 -4.15 9.75 6.11
N ASN A 49 -3.84 9.08 5.00
CA ASN A 49 -3.60 9.70 3.69
C ASN A 49 -4.84 9.74 2.78
N LYS A 50 -5.97 9.17 3.21
CA LYS A 50 -7.21 9.03 2.42
C LYS A 50 -6.98 8.29 1.10
N ILE A 51 -6.26 7.18 1.16
CA ILE A 51 -6.11 6.28 0.02
C ILE A 51 -7.30 5.31 0.02
N GLU A 52 -8.18 5.45 -0.97
CA GLU A 52 -9.41 4.66 -1.04
C GLU A 52 -9.26 3.37 -1.86
N ARG A 53 -8.26 3.32 -2.76
CA ARG A 53 -8.07 2.22 -3.70
C ARG A 53 -6.59 1.97 -3.93
N ALA A 54 -6.26 0.71 -4.13
CA ALA A 54 -4.94 0.27 -4.54
C ALA A 54 -5.04 -0.96 -5.43
N ASP A 55 -4.11 -1.07 -6.37
CA ASP A 55 -3.91 -2.24 -7.21
C ASP A 55 -2.97 -3.22 -6.50
N PHE A 56 -3.30 -4.50 -6.51
CA PHE A 56 -2.50 -5.54 -5.85
C PHE A 56 -1.95 -6.49 -6.89
N ASP A 57 -0.66 -6.83 -6.79
CA ASP A 57 -0.17 -8.03 -7.45
C ASP A 57 -0.77 -9.28 -6.81
N ASP A 58 -0.93 -10.37 -7.57
CA ASP A 58 -1.60 -11.60 -7.12
C ASP A 58 -1.11 -12.10 -5.76
N LYS A 59 0.22 -12.09 -5.56
CA LYS A 59 0.85 -12.50 -4.29
C LYS A 59 0.49 -11.55 -3.14
N ALA A 60 0.47 -10.23 -3.41
CA ALA A 60 0.12 -9.24 -2.40
C ALA A 60 -1.34 -9.36 -1.99
N HIS A 61 -2.24 -9.56 -2.95
CA HIS A 61 -3.66 -9.76 -2.66
C HIS A 61 -3.89 -11.01 -1.78
N LEU A 62 -3.22 -12.12 -2.10
CA LEU A 62 -3.27 -13.34 -1.29
C LEU A 62 -2.80 -13.10 0.16
N MET A 63 -1.63 -12.47 0.32
CA MET A 63 -1.07 -12.21 1.64
C MET A 63 -1.89 -11.22 2.45
N PHE A 64 -2.46 -10.21 1.78
CA PHE A 64 -3.37 -9.25 2.41
C PHE A 64 -4.61 -9.97 2.97
N ASN A 65 -5.26 -10.83 2.18
CA ASN A 65 -6.46 -11.56 2.62
C ASN A 65 -6.16 -12.51 3.79
N LEU A 66 -4.99 -13.16 3.80
CA LEU A 66 -4.56 -14.03 4.91
C LEU A 66 -4.31 -13.26 6.22
N ALA A 67 -3.82 -12.02 6.11
CA ALA A 67 -3.51 -11.17 7.26
C ALA A 67 -4.71 -10.35 7.76
N PHE A 68 -5.59 -9.91 6.86
CA PHE A 68 -6.74 -9.06 7.18
C PHE A 68 -8.01 -9.86 7.52
N GLY A 69 -8.16 -11.08 6.99
CA GLY A 69 -9.36 -11.90 7.18
C GLY A 69 -9.39 -12.72 8.49
N LYS A 70 -8.55 -12.40 9.47
CA LYS A 70 -8.51 -13.07 10.78
C LYS A 70 -9.23 -12.30 11.86
#